data_AF-A0A962CMF7-F1
#
_entry.id   AF-A0A962CMF7-F1
#
_cell.length_a   1.000
_cell.length_b   1.000
_cell.length_c   1.000
_cell.angle_alpha   90.00
_cell.angle_beta   90.00
_cell.angle_gamma   90.00
#
_symmetry.space_group_name_H-M   'P 1'
#
loop_
_entity.id
_entity.type
_entity.pdbx_description
1 polymer ?
#
loop_
_entity_poly.entity_id
_entity_poly.type
_entity_poly.pdbx_seq_one_letter_code
_entity_poly.pdbx_strand_id
1 'polypeptide(L)'
;MPKKTLLLLPFVAVLSACSWSHYGMLEKKLDGKTEDEKRLILAEECKKEIERGLVKDNPKNIEQHKRMQYVCEEMTGRPVEVRY
;
A
#
# COMPACT_ATOMS: atom_id res chain seq x y z
N MET A 1 -35.65 -39.80 -24.23
CA MET A 1 -34.94 -38.53 -24.50
C MET A 1 -34.40 -38.00 -23.18
N PRO A 2 -33.11 -38.15 -22.86
CA PRO A 2 -32.58 -37.72 -21.57
C PRO A 2 -32.31 -36.22 -21.58
N LYS A 3 -32.93 -35.49 -20.64
CA LYS A 3 -32.64 -34.10 -20.30
C LYS A 3 -31.20 -34.02 -19.80
N LYS A 4 -30.30 -33.45 -20.59
CA LYS A 4 -28.94 -33.10 -20.17
C LYS A 4 -29.03 -31.88 -19.24
N THR A 5 -29.03 -32.12 -17.93
CA THR A 5 -28.87 -31.07 -16.93
C THR A 5 -27.46 -30.50 -17.08
N LEU A 6 -27.41 -29.27 -17.58
CA LEU A 6 -26.21 -28.49 -17.81
C LEU A 6 -25.58 -28.14 -16.45
N LEU A 7 -24.61 -28.94 -16.03
CA LEU A 7 -23.80 -28.71 -14.83
C LEU A 7 -22.68 -27.73 -15.23
N LEU A 8 -23.00 -26.44 -15.19
CA LEU A 8 -22.02 -25.37 -15.36
C LEU A 8 -21.95 -24.56 -14.06
N LEU A 9 -20.70 -24.40 -13.61
CA LEU A 9 -20.18 -23.42 -12.65
C LEU A 9 -20.23 -23.81 -11.17
N PRO A 10 -19.05 -24.17 -10.64
CA PRO A 10 -18.51 -23.34 -9.57
C PRO A 10 -17.03 -22.99 -9.81
N PHE A 11 -16.67 -22.56 -11.02
CA PHE A 11 -15.28 -22.16 -11.34
C PHE A 11 -15.02 -20.65 -11.28
N VAL A 12 -16.03 -19.82 -10.96
CA VAL A 12 -15.88 -18.35 -10.93
C VAL A 12 -15.45 -17.82 -9.55
N ALA A 13 -15.44 -18.66 -8.51
CA ALA A 13 -15.16 -18.20 -7.15
C ALA A 13 -13.67 -17.96 -6.83
N VAL A 14 -12.73 -18.31 -7.71
CA VAL A 14 -11.28 -18.27 -7.39
C VAL A 14 -10.57 -16.99 -7.86
N LEU A 15 -11.21 -16.17 -8.72
CA LEU A 15 -10.56 -14.98 -9.30
C LEU A 15 -10.81 -13.65 -8.55
N SER A 16 -11.66 -13.63 -7.50
CA SER A 16 -11.90 -12.39 -6.73
C SER A 16 -10.86 -12.11 -5.64
N ALA A 17 -9.91 -13.03 -5.41
CA ALA A 17 -8.89 -12.87 -4.36
C ALA A 17 -7.67 -12.03 -4.78
N CYS A 18 -7.55 -11.61 -6.05
CA CYS A 18 -6.34 -10.96 -6.56
C CYS A 18 -6.24 -9.45 -6.32
N SER A 19 -7.20 -8.81 -5.65
CA SER A 19 -7.17 -7.34 -5.41
C SER A 19 -7.05 -6.93 -3.94
N TRP A 20 -7.00 -7.88 -3.00
CA TRP A 20 -7.19 -7.64 -1.56
C TRP A 20 -5.93 -7.63 -0.69
N SER A 21 -4.72 -7.78 -1.25
CA SER A 21 -3.55 -8.05 -0.39
C SER A 21 -2.86 -6.83 0.23
N HIS A 22 -3.05 -5.61 -0.30
CA HIS A 22 -2.34 -4.42 0.20
C HIS A 22 -3.22 -3.36 0.88
N TYR A 23 -4.39 -3.04 0.33
CA TYR A 23 -5.26 -2.00 0.92
C TYR A 23 -5.81 -2.38 2.30
N GLY A 24 -6.25 -3.63 2.46
CA GLY A 24 -6.82 -4.10 3.74
C GLY A 24 -5.80 -4.19 4.89
N MET A 25 -4.49 -4.13 4.60
CA MET A 25 -3.46 -4.21 5.62
C MET A 25 -3.17 -2.85 6.26
N LEU A 26 -3.19 -1.76 5.49
CA LEU A 26 -3.03 -0.41 6.05
C LEU A 26 -4.27 -0.02 6.87
N GLU A 27 -5.47 -0.27 6.34
CA GLU A 27 -6.72 0.02 7.04
C GLU A 27 -6.77 -0.67 8.41
N LYS A 28 -6.38 -1.95 8.47
CA LYS A 28 -6.25 -2.70 9.73
C LYS A 28 -5.20 -2.12 10.69
N LYS A 29 -4.10 -1.55 10.19
CA LYS A 29 -3.09 -0.90 11.05
C LYS A 29 -3.62 0.39 11.68
N LEU A 30 -4.54 1.08 10.99
CA LEU A 30 -5.11 2.35 11.42
C LEU A 30 -6.37 2.20 12.28
N ASP A 31 -7.01 1.03 12.25
CA ASP A 31 -8.24 0.76 12.98
C ASP A 31 -8.04 0.88 14.50
N GLY A 32 -9.00 1.53 15.17
CA GLY A 32 -8.95 1.80 16.61
C GLY A 32 -7.82 2.73 17.09
N LYS A 33 -7.04 3.34 16.18
CA LYS A 33 -5.96 4.28 16.53
C LYS A 33 -6.47 5.71 16.68
N THR A 34 -5.79 6.47 17.53
CA THR A 34 -5.96 7.92 17.61
C THR A 34 -5.41 8.60 16.35
N GLU A 35 -5.83 9.82 16.06
CA GLU A 35 -5.33 10.57 14.89
C GLU A 35 -3.81 10.77 14.92
N ASP A 36 -3.23 10.98 16.10
CA ASP A 36 -1.78 11.11 16.24
C ASP A 36 -1.04 9.80 15.96
N GLU A 37 -1.56 8.67 16.45
CA GLU A 37 -1.01 7.34 16.13
C GLU A 37 -1.15 7.02 14.64
N LYS A 38 -2.29 7.35 14.02
CA LYS A 38 -2.49 7.16 12.58
C LYS A 38 -1.45 7.94 11.78
N ARG A 39 -1.20 9.20 12.14
CA ARG A 39 -0.18 10.04 11.50
C ARG A 39 1.22 9.44 11.61
N LEU A 40 1.58 8.89 12.78
CA LEU A 40 2.86 8.20 12.98
C LEU A 40 2.97 6.95 12.11
N ILE A 41 1.91 6.12 12.07
CA ILE A 41 1.87 4.90 11.25
C ILE A 41 1.97 5.26 9.76
N LEU A 42 1.22 6.26 9.30
CA LEU A 42 1.26 6.71 7.91
C LEU A 42 2.65 7.23 7.52
N ALA A 43 3.34 7.97 8.39
CA ALA A 43 4.70 8.43 8.15
C ALA A 43 5.69 7.25 8.03
N GLU A 44 5.53 6.22 8.86
CA GLU A 44 6.34 5.01 8.80
C GLU A 44 6.08 4.19 7.52
N GLU A 45 4.82 4.07 7.08
CA GLU A 45 4.49 3.38 5.83
C GLU A 45 4.97 4.16 4.61
N CYS A 46 4.89 5.50 4.65
CA CYS A 46 5.52 6.37 3.66
C CYS A 46 7.02 6.12 3.56
N LYS A 47 7.73 6.05 4.70
CA LYS A 47 9.16 5.72 4.72
C LYS A 47 9.44 4.39 4.02
N LYS A 48 8.68 3.33 4.36
CA LYS A 48 8.85 1.99 3.77
C LYS A 48 8.64 2.01 2.26
N GLU A 49 7.67 2.77 1.78
CA GLU A 49 7.41 2.90 0.34
C GLU A 49 8.55 3.64 -0.37
N ILE A 50 9.05 4.73 0.23
CA ILE A 50 10.20 5.46 -0.30
C ILE A 50 11.44 4.57 -0.37
N GLU A 51 11.75 3.86 0.72
CA GLU A 51 12.92 2.97 0.79
C GLU A 51 12.81 1.79 -0.19
N ARG A 52 11.59 1.31 -0.49
CA ARG A 52 11.37 0.24 -1.47
C ARG A 52 11.62 0.71 -2.91
N GLY A 53 11.23 1.94 -3.25
CA GLY A 53 11.38 2.50 -4.59
C GLY A 53 12.73 3.18 -4.88
N LEU A 54 13.53 3.40 -3.83
CA LEU A 54 14.79 4.13 -3.92
C LEU A 54 15.90 3.32 -4.59
N VAL A 55 16.46 3.89 -5.65
CA VAL A 55 17.61 3.39 -6.41
C VAL A 55 18.76 4.38 -6.24
N LYS A 56 19.71 4.03 -5.37
CA LYS A 56 20.74 4.96 -4.82
C LYS A 56 21.76 5.47 -5.85
N ASP A 57 21.92 4.80 -6.98
CA ASP A 57 22.83 5.19 -8.07
C ASP A 57 22.12 5.95 -9.19
N ASN A 58 20.82 6.22 -9.05
CA ASN A 58 20.04 6.99 -10.02
C ASN A 58 19.64 8.36 -9.44
N PRO A 59 20.32 9.46 -9.84
CA PRO A 59 20.05 10.80 -9.30
C PRO A 59 18.61 11.28 -9.51
N LYS A 60 17.98 10.93 -10.65
CA LYS A 60 16.59 11.30 -10.93
C LYS A 60 15.61 10.56 -10.03
N ASN A 61 15.86 9.27 -9.78
CA ASN A 61 15.08 8.49 -8.82
C ASN A 61 15.23 9.05 -7.40
N ILE A 62 16.45 9.40 -6.98
CA ILE A 62 16.69 10.05 -5.69
C ILE A 62 15.89 11.34 -5.56
N GLU A 63 15.94 12.23 -6.56
CA GLU A 63 15.22 13.49 -6.52
C GLU A 63 13.70 13.29 -6.43
N GLN A 64 13.17 12.34 -7.21
CA GLN A 64 11.75 11.98 -7.15
C GLN A 64 11.35 11.49 -5.75
N HIS A 65 12.17 10.64 -5.12
CA HIS A 65 11.89 10.09 -3.79
C HIS A 65 12.04 11.14 -2.68
N LYS A 66 12.93 12.13 -2.84
CA LYS A 66 12.98 13.33 -1.96
C LYS A 66 11.70 14.16 -2.02
N ARG A 67 11.10 14.32 -3.21
CA ARG A 67 9.80 14.99 -3.35
C ARG A 67 8.69 14.18 -2.68
N MET A 68 8.72 12.85 -2.81
CA MET A 68 7.77 11.98 -2.13
C MET A 68 7.90 12.08 -0.60
N GLN A 69 9.12 12.13 -0.07
CA GLN A 69 9.38 12.38 1.35
C GLN A 69 8.72 13.68 1.82
N TYR A 70 8.93 14.79 1.10
CA TYR A 70 8.32 16.08 1.44
C TYR A 70 6.79 16.01 1.49
N VAL A 71 6.16 15.38 0.49
CA VAL A 71 4.70 15.21 0.46
C VAL A 71 4.21 14.37 1.65
N CYS A 72 4.91 13.29 1.99
CA CYS A 72 4.56 12.47 3.15
C CYS A 72 4.66 13.24 4.47
N GLU A 73 5.69 14.08 4.63
CA GLU A 73 5.88 14.91 5.83
C GLU A 73 4.76 15.95 5.97
N GLU A 74 4.41 16.64 4.88
CA GLU A 74 3.29 17.60 4.83
C GLU A 74 1.95 16.93 5.19
N MET A 75 1.65 15.77 4.57
CA MET A 75 0.36 15.11 4.73
C MET A 75 0.18 14.47 6.10
N THR A 76 1.26 13.96 6.70
CA THR A 76 1.20 13.29 8.01
C THR A 76 1.49 14.22 9.17
N GLY A 77 2.12 15.38 8.92
CA GLY A 77 2.60 16.27 9.98
C GLY A 77 3.70 15.63 10.84
N ARG A 78 4.41 14.62 10.31
CA ARG A 78 5.44 13.85 11.01
C ARG A 78 6.68 13.71 10.11
N PRO A 79 7.90 13.69 10.69
CA PRO A 79 9.12 13.52 9.91
C PRO A 79 9.22 12.11 9.31
N VAL A 80 9.82 12.00 8.12
CA VAL A 80 10.01 10.73 7.39
C VAL A 80 11.50 10.52 7.11
N GLU A 81 12.21 9.86 8.01
CA GLU A 81 13.68 9.72 7.92
C GLU A 81 14.12 8.61 6.94
N VAL A 82 14.47 9.01 5.72
CA VAL A 82 14.95 8.13 4.64
C VAL A 82 16.47 8.24 4.44
N ARG A 83 17.15 7.11 4.22
CA ARG A 83 18.59 7.06 3.94
C ARG A 83 18.88 6.95 2.44
N TYR A 84 19.20 8.09 1.82
CA TYR A 84 19.61 8.19 0.41
C TYR A 84 20.99 7.59 0.17
#